data_AF-A0AAC9EWB8-F1
#
_entry.id   AF-A0AAC9EWB8-F1
#
_cell.length_a   1.000
_cell.length_b   1.000
_cell.length_c   1.000
_cell.angle_alpha   90.00
_cell.angle_beta   90.00
_cell.angle_gamma   90.00
#
_symmetry.space_group_name_H-M   'P 1'
#
loop_
_entity.id
_entity.type
_entity.pdbx_description
1 polymer ?
#
loop_
_entity_poly.entity_id
_entity_poly.type
_entity_poly.pdbx_seq_one_letter_code
_entity_poly.pdbx_strand_id
1 'polypeptide(L)'
;MERYHQNSKFTAIFLYYIFLFFCLGCFIYFLFFVYDKGFTYEPIKGWLNPVNIHDHYVYLSYIEDIESSGDWITLSGLNNNFGISLLYFFFHHILDSLDINISYESLSLIVNLVVLLFSLKTYASIIYKLNLDITFAFTFFLMTPLVYFAQLINKDSFTILIILLAIKFSLEQHWKSFLVLMLISALIRFQLPALLMLYLFFILGNKKHIVRFIVAYVFLSLANGVLAKYQTEFFDESTLSDGMSYLVYSLNRSVYVGSLLLNPVRAVQYIHDAIISFDFIDGDGIDVGRFKNIPQVTFLIFLSPFILNSILNYEFYMNQKEKYLLAMINAFFGIWLFNPTINLRYFILFFPVLQILGLSMYANFKKQGKVLN
;
A
#
# COMPACT_ATOMS: atom_id res chain seq x y z
N MET A 1 -30.54 -9.33 16.69
CA MET A 1 -29.27 -9.95 16.23
C MET A 1 -29.48 -10.87 15.02
N GLU A 2 -30.57 -11.64 14.93
CA GLU A 2 -30.80 -12.57 13.79
C GLU A 2 -30.98 -11.89 12.41
N ARG A 3 -31.68 -10.75 12.31
CA ARG A 3 -31.77 -9.98 11.05
C ARG A 3 -30.41 -9.44 10.55
N TYR A 4 -29.48 -9.13 11.45
CA TYR A 4 -28.12 -8.72 11.08
C TYR A 4 -27.29 -9.91 10.55
N HIS A 5 -27.53 -11.12 11.06
CA HIS A 5 -26.85 -12.33 10.62
C HIS A 5 -27.33 -12.81 9.23
N GLN A 6 -28.63 -12.75 8.92
CA GLN A 6 -29.12 -13.08 7.58
C GLN A 6 -28.62 -12.08 6.51
N ASN A 7 -28.62 -10.77 6.80
CA ASN A 7 -28.04 -9.77 5.90
C ASN A 7 -26.53 -9.95 5.68
N SER A 8 -25.80 -10.49 6.67
CA SER A 8 -24.35 -10.72 6.54
C SER A 8 -23.98 -11.80 5.52
N LYS A 9 -24.77 -12.89 5.43
CA LYS A 9 -24.52 -13.97 4.45
C LYS A 9 -24.80 -13.51 3.02
N PHE A 10 -25.92 -12.81 2.81
CA PHE A 10 -26.26 -12.25 1.50
C PHE A 10 -25.21 -11.23 1.04
N THR A 11 -24.79 -10.33 1.94
CA THR A 11 -23.75 -9.35 1.65
C THR A 11 -22.41 -10.02 1.32
N ALA A 12 -22.03 -11.08 2.03
CA ALA A 12 -20.83 -11.85 1.75
C ALA A 12 -20.88 -12.50 0.36
N ILE A 13 -22.00 -13.12 -0.01
CA ILE A 13 -22.20 -13.69 -1.35
C ILE A 13 -22.09 -12.61 -2.43
N PHE A 14 -22.75 -11.47 -2.21
CA PHE A 14 -22.71 -10.35 -3.15
C PHE A 14 -21.30 -9.76 -3.33
N LEU A 15 -20.50 -9.69 -2.25
CA LEU A 15 -19.08 -9.31 -2.34
C LEU A 15 -18.28 -10.22 -3.28
N TYR A 16 -18.52 -11.53 -3.26
CA TYR A 16 -17.84 -12.46 -4.17
C TYR A 16 -18.28 -12.27 -5.62
N TYR A 17 -19.57 -12.02 -5.88
CA TYR A 17 -20.03 -11.72 -7.24
C TYR A 17 -19.42 -10.42 -7.78
N ILE A 18 -19.34 -9.37 -6.97
CA ILE A 18 -18.65 -8.13 -7.36
C ILE A 18 -17.15 -8.39 -7.57
N PHE A 19 -16.53 -9.25 -6.77
CA PHE A 19 -15.14 -9.65 -6.98
C PHE A 19 -14.94 -10.37 -8.32
N LEU A 20 -15.86 -11.24 -8.73
CA LEU A 20 -15.82 -11.86 -10.06
C LEU A 20 -15.97 -10.84 -11.17
N PHE A 21 -16.86 -9.85 -11.02
CA PHE A 21 -16.97 -8.74 -11.98
C PHE A 21 -15.68 -7.90 -12.03
N PHE A 22 -15.05 -7.66 -10.88
CA PHE A 22 -13.75 -7.01 -10.80
C PHE A 22 -12.66 -7.83 -11.52
N CYS A 23 -12.64 -9.16 -11.36
CA CYS A 23 -11.72 -10.04 -12.08
C CYS A 23 -11.93 -9.96 -13.61
N LEU A 24 -13.19 -9.95 -14.05
CA LEU A 24 -13.52 -9.77 -15.47
C LEU A 24 -13.01 -8.40 -15.97
N GLY A 25 -13.19 -7.33 -15.19
CA GLY A 25 -12.65 -6.02 -15.50
C GLY A 25 -11.12 -6.02 -15.61
N CYS A 26 -10.42 -6.70 -14.69
CA CYS A 26 -8.96 -6.86 -14.75
C CYS A 26 -8.51 -7.64 -15.98
N PHE A 27 -9.25 -8.68 -16.38
CA PHE A 27 -8.95 -9.48 -17.56
C PHE A 27 -9.17 -8.70 -18.86
N ILE A 28 -10.28 -7.95 -18.97
CA ILE A 28 -10.52 -7.05 -20.12
C ILE A 28 -9.41 -6.00 -20.21
N TYR A 29 -8.99 -5.44 -19.07
CA TYR A 29 -7.90 -4.49 -19.00
C TYR A 29 -6.57 -5.10 -19.47
N PHE A 30 -6.26 -6.33 -19.01
CA PHE A 30 -5.08 -7.09 -19.41
C PHE A 30 -5.04 -7.33 -20.92
N LEU A 31 -6.15 -7.79 -21.50
CA LEU A 31 -6.25 -8.02 -22.94
C LEU A 31 -6.05 -6.73 -23.76
N PHE A 32 -6.51 -5.60 -23.24
CA PHE A 32 -6.41 -4.33 -23.94
C PHE A 32 -4.99 -3.75 -23.88
N PHE A 33 -4.37 -3.73 -22.70
CA PHE A 33 -3.12 -3.00 -22.48
C PHE A 33 -1.84 -3.85 -22.38
N VAL A 34 -1.95 -5.18 -22.16
CA VAL A 34 -0.80 -6.04 -21.87
C VAL A 34 -0.65 -7.16 -22.89
N TYR A 35 -1.71 -7.94 -23.12
CA TYR A 35 -1.62 -9.14 -23.94
C TYR A 35 -1.24 -8.81 -25.38
N ASP A 36 -0.12 -9.38 -25.85
CA ASP A 36 0.41 -9.17 -27.20
C ASP A 36 0.65 -7.69 -27.55
N LYS A 37 0.83 -6.85 -26.52
CA LYS A 37 1.26 -5.46 -26.66
C LYS A 37 2.73 -5.40 -26.33
N GLY A 38 3.53 -4.88 -27.25
CA GLY A 38 4.92 -4.56 -26.96
C GLY A 38 5.00 -3.66 -25.72
N PHE A 39 5.99 -3.92 -24.86
CA PHE A 39 6.18 -3.21 -23.59
C PHE A 39 6.64 -1.77 -23.81
N THR A 40 5.69 -0.89 -24.06
CA THR A 40 5.90 0.53 -24.32
C THR A 40 5.07 1.35 -23.34
N TYR A 41 5.52 2.55 -22.99
CA TYR A 41 4.78 3.46 -22.10
C TYR A 41 3.44 3.94 -22.68
N GLU A 42 3.20 3.67 -23.96
CA GLU A 42 1.98 3.95 -24.70
C GLU A 42 1.64 2.74 -25.60
N PRO A 43 1.19 1.61 -25.04
CA PRO A 43 0.89 0.40 -25.81
C PRO A 43 -0.31 0.58 -26.75
N ILE A 44 -1.14 1.59 -26.48
CA ILE A 44 -2.21 2.07 -27.34
C ILE A 44 -2.09 3.58 -27.42
N LYS A 45 -2.03 4.10 -28.65
CA LYS A 45 -1.94 5.54 -28.89
C LYS A 45 -3.03 6.32 -28.14
N GLY A 46 -2.63 7.36 -27.43
CA GLY A 46 -3.49 8.19 -26.57
C GLY A 46 -3.66 7.67 -25.14
N TRP A 47 -3.08 6.52 -24.77
CA TRP A 47 -3.15 5.96 -23.42
C TRP A 47 -1.77 5.80 -22.81
N LEU A 48 -1.40 6.77 -21.97
CA LEU A 48 -0.09 6.86 -21.35
C LEU A 48 -0.05 6.10 -20.03
N ASN A 49 1.05 5.40 -19.77
CA ASN A 49 1.35 4.67 -18.54
C ASN A 49 0.21 3.74 -18.03
N PRO A 50 -0.42 2.91 -18.89
CA PRO A 50 -1.53 2.06 -18.46
C PRO A 50 -1.10 0.92 -17.53
N VAL A 51 0.16 0.50 -17.58
CA VAL A 51 0.68 -0.55 -16.69
C VAL A 51 2.09 -0.21 -16.21
N ASN A 52 2.52 -0.85 -15.12
CA ASN A 52 3.82 -0.56 -14.52
C ASN A 52 4.94 -1.39 -15.15
N ILE A 53 5.30 -1.01 -16.37
CA ILE A 53 6.25 -1.77 -17.19
C ILE A 53 7.66 -1.72 -16.60
N HIS A 54 8.07 -0.57 -16.07
CA HIS A 54 9.44 -0.37 -15.57
C HIS A 54 9.78 -1.35 -14.45
N ASP A 55 8.96 -1.43 -13.40
CA ASP A 55 9.17 -2.38 -12.32
C ASP A 55 9.11 -3.84 -12.81
N HIS A 56 8.20 -4.14 -13.73
CA HIS A 56 8.03 -5.48 -14.26
C HIS A 56 9.33 -5.99 -14.91
N TYR A 57 9.97 -5.15 -15.73
CA TYR A 57 11.26 -5.47 -16.33
C TYR A 57 12.37 -5.67 -15.31
N VAL A 58 12.42 -4.81 -14.29
CA VAL A 58 13.38 -5.01 -13.21
C VAL A 58 13.16 -6.39 -12.60
N TYR A 59 11.93 -6.79 -12.30
CA TYR A 59 11.68 -8.12 -11.74
C TYR A 59 12.02 -9.28 -12.69
N LEU A 60 11.73 -9.15 -13.99
CA LEU A 60 12.11 -10.15 -14.99
C LEU A 60 13.63 -10.30 -15.10
N SER A 61 14.39 -9.20 -15.10
CA SER A 61 15.86 -9.27 -15.15
C SER A 61 16.44 -10.07 -13.95
N TYR A 62 15.88 -9.89 -12.75
CA TYR A 62 16.27 -10.72 -11.60
C TYR A 62 15.89 -12.20 -11.78
N ILE A 63 14.79 -12.50 -12.46
CA ILE A 63 14.39 -13.89 -12.75
C ILE A 63 15.37 -14.52 -13.75
N GLU A 64 15.72 -13.81 -14.82
CA GLU A 64 16.73 -14.23 -15.80
C GLU A 64 18.11 -14.44 -15.15
N ASP A 65 18.49 -13.56 -14.22
CA ASP A 65 19.73 -13.70 -13.44
C ASP A 65 19.69 -14.95 -12.53
N ILE A 66 18.55 -15.26 -11.91
CA ILE A 66 18.35 -16.49 -11.11
C ILE A 66 18.49 -17.73 -12.00
N GLU A 67 17.86 -17.72 -13.18
CA GLU A 67 17.89 -18.82 -14.15
C GLU A 67 19.28 -19.07 -14.72
N SER A 68 20.03 -18.02 -15.03
CA SER A 68 21.34 -18.10 -15.70
C SER A 68 22.51 -18.36 -14.76
N SER A 69 22.54 -17.73 -13.59
CA SER A 69 23.71 -17.77 -12.70
C SER A 69 23.68 -18.90 -11.67
N GLY A 70 22.48 -19.32 -11.24
CA GLY A 70 22.33 -20.29 -10.15
C GLY A 70 22.97 -19.87 -8.82
N ASP A 71 23.38 -18.61 -8.65
CA ASP A 71 24.00 -18.08 -7.43
C ASP A 71 23.03 -17.20 -6.64
N TRP A 72 22.18 -17.90 -5.90
CA TRP A 72 21.10 -17.31 -5.13
C TRP A 72 21.65 -16.49 -3.96
N ILE A 73 22.85 -16.82 -3.47
CA ILE A 73 23.45 -16.22 -2.28
C ILE A 73 24.00 -14.84 -2.62
N THR A 74 24.70 -14.70 -3.75
CA THR A 74 25.28 -13.43 -4.18
C THR A 74 24.21 -12.47 -4.71
N LEU A 75 23.14 -12.99 -5.32
CA LEU A 75 21.95 -12.23 -5.73
C LEU A 75 21.04 -11.83 -4.54
N SER A 76 21.05 -12.60 -3.44
CA SER A 76 20.27 -12.34 -2.22
C SER A 76 20.88 -11.32 -1.26
N GLY A 77 21.82 -10.49 -1.72
CA GLY A 77 22.25 -9.28 -0.99
C GLY A 77 21.04 -8.40 -0.60
N LEU A 78 21.25 -7.28 0.12
CA LEU A 78 20.19 -6.34 0.55
C LEU A 78 19.49 -5.67 -0.64
N ASN A 79 18.70 -6.44 -1.38
CA ASN A 79 18.10 -6.09 -2.64
C ASN A 79 16.59 -6.17 -2.49
N ASN A 80 15.95 -5.01 -2.59
CA ASN A 80 14.51 -4.89 -2.41
C ASN A 80 13.73 -5.76 -3.43
N ASN A 81 14.29 -6.04 -4.61
CA ASN A 81 13.59 -6.66 -5.75
C ASN A 81 13.71 -8.18 -5.82
N PHE A 82 14.75 -8.76 -5.23
CA PHE A 82 15.02 -10.19 -5.34
C PHE A 82 13.87 -11.08 -4.83
N GLY A 83 13.32 -10.80 -3.65
CA GLY A 83 12.36 -11.70 -3.02
C GLY A 83 11.00 -11.80 -3.74
N ILE A 84 10.55 -10.75 -4.44
CA ILE A 84 9.34 -10.87 -5.27
C ILE A 84 9.62 -11.66 -6.55
N SER A 85 10.76 -11.41 -7.20
CA SER A 85 11.18 -12.13 -8.39
C SER A 85 11.29 -13.63 -8.11
N LEU A 86 11.88 -13.98 -6.96
CA LEU A 86 11.99 -15.37 -6.50
C LEU A 86 10.62 -16.04 -6.32
N LEU A 87 9.65 -15.32 -5.75
CA LEU A 87 8.29 -15.83 -5.57
C LEU A 87 7.60 -16.14 -6.91
N TYR A 88 7.76 -15.26 -7.90
CA TYR A 88 7.19 -15.48 -9.24
C TYR A 88 7.91 -16.59 -10.00
N PHE A 89 9.24 -16.63 -9.94
CA PHE A 89 10.05 -17.72 -10.49
C PHE A 89 9.62 -19.07 -9.90
N PHE A 90 9.43 -19.16 -8.58
CA PHE A 90 8.99 -20.39 -7.93
C PHE A 90 7.60 -20.85 -8.41
N PHE A 91 6.64 -19.94 -8.55
CA PHE A 91 5.32 -20.29 -9.10
C PHE A 91 5.38 -20.72 -10.56
N HIS A 92 6.18 -20.05 -11.38
CA HIS A 92 6.39 -20.42 -12.78
C HIS A 92 6.99 -21.82 -12.89
N HIS A 93 8.05 -22.09 -12.14
CA HIS A 93 8.73 -23.38 -12.13
C HIS A 93 7.82 -24.54 -11.71
N ILE A 94 6.92 -24.31 -10.72
CA ILE A 94 5.91 -25.31 -10.34
C ILE A 94 4.96 -25.59 -11.51
N LEU A 95 4.49 -24.57 -12.22
CA LEU A 95 3.56 -24.75 -13.33
C LEU A 95 4.23 -25.42 -14.54
N ASP A 96 5.47 -25.05 -14.86
CA ASP A 96 6.27 -25.72 -15.89
C ASP A 96 6.49 -27.19 -15.55
N SER A 97 6.73 -27.53 -14.27
CA SER A 97 6.86 -28.94 -13.85
C SER A 97 5.57 -29.76 -14.02
N LEU A 98 4.44 -29.09 -14.22
CA LEU A 98 3.13 -29.68 -14.52
C LEU A 98 2.79 -29.59 -16.02
N ASP A 99 3.75 -29.28 -16.89
CA ASP A 99 3.58 -29.02 -18.33
C ASP A 99 2.62 -27.87 -18.66
N ILE A 100 2.45 -26.90 -17.76
CA ILE A 100 1.63 -25.70 -17.98
C ILE A 100 2.55 -24.53 -18.35
N ASN A 101 2.77 -24.34 -19.65
CA ASN A 101 3.52 -23.19 -20.17
C ASN A 101 2.66 -21.92 -20.11
N ILE A 102 2.99 -21.01 -19.21
CA ILE A 102 2.30 -19.73 -19.01
C ILE A 102 3.31 -18.60 -18.97
N SER A 103 3.03 -17.49 -19.66
CA SER A 103 3.91 -16.31 -19.61
C SER A 103 3.91 -15.65 -18.22
N TYR A 104 5.00 -14.99 -17.83
CA TYR A 104 5.12 -14.30 -16.55
C TYR A 104 4.05 -13.20 -16.37
N GLU A 105 3.62 -12.54 -17.43
CA GLU A 105 2.55 -11.54 -17.40
C GLU A 105 1.22 -12.18 -17.04
N SER A 106 0.87 -13.30 -17.69
CA SER A 106 -0.36 -14.05 -17.44
C SER A 106 -0.36 -14.66 -16.04
N LEU A 107 0.78 -15.22 -15.61
CA LEU A 107 0.98 -15.69 -14.24
C LEU A 107 0.80 -14.55 -13.23
N SER A 108 1.32 -13.36 -13.53
CA SER A 108 1.23 -12.21 -12.65
C SER A 108 -0.21 -11.76 -12.40
N LEU A 109 -1.05 -11.76 -13.43
CA LEU A 109 -2.47 -11.48 -13.30
C LEU A 109 -3.15 -12.45 -12.33
N ILE A 110 -2.91 -13.76 -12.49
CA ILE A 110 -3.52 -14.80 -11.65
C ILE A 110 -3.08 -14.63 -10.19
N VAL A 111 -1.77 -14.55 -9.95
CA VAL A 111 -1.20 -14.42 -8.60
C VAL A 111 -1.72 -13.16 -7.91
N ASN A 112 -1.71 -12.02 -8.61
CA ASN A 112 -2.18 -10.76 -8.04
C ASN A 112 -3.68 -10.80 -7.73
N LEU A 113 -4.52 -11.39 -8.59
CA LEU A 113 -5.95 -11.55 -8.31
C LEU A 113 -6.20 -12.42 -7.07
N VAL A 114 -5.42 -13.49 -6.89
CA VAL A 114 -5.49 -14.31 -5.66
C VAL A 114 -5.12 -13.49 -4.43
N VAL A 115 -4.04 -12.70 -4.49
CA VAL A 115 -3.61 -11.80 -3.41
C VAL A 115 -4.69 -10.74 -3.10
N LEU A 116 -5.33 -10.18 -4.13
CA LEU A 116 -6.41 -9.21 -3.97
C LEU A 116 -7.68 -9.84 -3.37
N LEU A 117 -7.98 -11.10 -3.68
CA LEU A 117 -9.08 -11.84 -3.02
C LEU A 117 -8.80 -11.99 -1.51
N PHE A 118 -7.58 -12.35 -1.13
CA PHE A 118 -7.19 -12.41 0.29
C PHE A 118 -7.21 -11.03 0.94
N SER A 119 -6.85 -9.98 0.19
CA SER A 119 -6.93 -8.60 0.65
C SER A 119 -8.38 -8.18 0.92
N LEU A 120 -9.31 -8.49 0.02
CA LEU A 120 -10.75 -8.25 0.20
C LEU A 120 -11.29 -8.98 1.44
N LYS A 121 -10.97 -10.28 1.60
CA LYS A 121 -11.39 -11.06 2.77
C LYS A 121 -10.86 -10.44 4.07
N THR A 122 -9.61 -9.98 4.07
CA THR A 122 -8.99 -9.35 5.23
C THR A 122 -9.60 -7.99 5.52
N TYR A 123 -9.83 -7.17 4.49
CA TYR A 123 -10.51 -5.87 4.57
C TYR A 123 -11.91 -6.01 5.18
N ALA A 124 -12.74 -6.92 4.65
CA ALA A 124 -14.07 -7.20 5.18
C ALA A 124 -14.05 -7.71 6.63
N SER A 125 -13.05 -8.53 6.98
CA SER A 125 -12.84 -8.99 8.36
C SER A 125 -12.52 -7.84 9.31
N ILE A 126 -11.70 -6.86 8.90
CA ILE A 126 -11.40 -5.68 9.71
C ILE A 126 -12.66 -4.83 9.93
N ILE A 127 -13.42 -4.55 8.86
CA ILE A 127 -14.71 -3.84 8.93
C ILE A 127 -15.63 -4.49 9.97
N TYR A 128 -15.77 -5.82 9.91
CA TYR A 128 -16.58 -6.57 10.87
C TYR A 128 -16.05 -6.45 12.32
N LYS A 129 -14.73 -6.61 12.54
CA LYS A 129 -14.11 -6.54 13.88
C LYS A 129 -14.18 -5.14 14.52
N LEU A 130 -14.25 -4.10 13.70
CA LEU A 130 -14.49 -2.72 14.12
C LEU A 130 -15.97 -2.43 14.39
N ASN A 131 -16.86 -3.43 14.31
CA ASN A 131 -18.30 -3.28 14.49
C ASN A 131 -18.94 -2.29 13.49
N LEU A 132 -18.42 -2.26 12.27
CA LEU A 132 -18.96 -1.48 11.17
C LEU A 132 -19.95 -2.31 10.35
N ASP A 133 -20.79 -1.63 9.58
CA ASP A 133 -21.70 -2.30 8.65
C ASP A 133 -20.88 -3.02 7.57
N ILE A 134 -21.17 -4.29 7.32
CA ILE A 134 -20.46 -5.11 6.34
C ILE A 134 -20.59 -4.55 4.91
N THR A 135 -21.62 -3.75 4.61
CA THR A 135 -21.73 -3.04 3.34
C THR A 135 -20.56 -2.08 3.08
N PHE A 136 -19.86 -1.61 4.12
CA PHE A 136 -18.64 -0.84 3.94
C PHE A 136 -17.50 -1.64 3.29
N ALA A 137 -17.56 -2.98 3.28
CA ALA A 137 -16.60 -3.79 2.53
C ALA A 137 -16.65 -3.53 1.01
N PHE A 138 -17.78 -3.06 0.45
CA PHE A 138 -17.86 -2.70 -0.97
C PHE A 138 -16.96 -1.52 -1.36
N THR A 139 -16.56 -0.68 -0.39
CA THR A 139 -15.64 0.43 -0.63
C THR A 139 -14.26 -0.02 -1.10
N PHE A 140 -13.90 -1.30 -0.89
CA PHE A 140 -12.70 -1.91 -1.45
C PHE A 140 -12.65 -1.80 -2.98
N PHE A 141 -13.80 -1.87 -3.66
CA PHE A 141 -13.86 -1.77 -5.13
C PHE A 141 -13.79 -0.33 -5.66
N LEU A 142 -13.90 0.68 -4.79
CA LEU A 142 -13.60 2.08 -5.16
C LEU A 142 -12.09 2.31 -5.33
N MET A 143 -11.26 1.35 -4.90
CA MET A 143 -9.83 1.36 -5.12
C MET A 143 -9.47 0.92 -6.54
N THR A 144 -9.80 1.75 -7.52
CA THR A 144 -9.46 1.52 -8.93
C THR A 144 -7.97 1.28 -9.21
N PRO A 145 -6.98 1.75 -8.41
CA PRO A 145 -5.59 1.34 -8.57
C PRO A 145 -5.35 -0.17 -8.41
N LEU A 146 -6.26 -0.93 -7.78
CA LEU A 146 -6.14 -2.39 -7.68
C LEU A 146 -6.22 -3.07 -9.04
N VAL A 147 -6.96 -2.52 -10.00
CA VAL A 147 -6.98 -3.03 -11.39
C VAL A 147 -5.59 -2.92 -12.00
N TYR A 148 -4.93 -1.76 -11.79
CA TYR A 148 -3.58 -1.51 -12.27
C TYR A 148 -2.54 -2.41 -11.59
N PHE A 149 -2.66 -2.62 -10.28
CA PHE A 149 -1.75 -3.50 -9.53
C PHE A 149 -1.94 -4.99 -9.85
N ALA A 150 -3.04 -5.37 -10.51
CA ALA A 150 -3.25 -6.74 -10.93
C ALA A 150 -2.43 -7.15 -12.16
N GLN A 151 -2.04 -6.22 -13.03
CA GLN A 151 -1.68 -6.52 -14.42
C GLN A 151 -0.30 -7.16 -14.66
N LEU A 152 0.71 -6.75 -13.89
CA LEU A 152 2.11 -7.17 -14.05
C LEU A 152 2.70 -7.58 -12.69
N ILE A 153 3.91 -8.16 -12.69
CA ILE A 153 4.64 -8.49 -11.45
C ILE A 153 4.73 -7.24 -10.58
N ASN A 154 4.13 -7.29 -9.38
CA ASN A 154 4.05 -6.13 -8.51
C ASN A 154 4.04 -6.51 -7.01
N LYS A 155 4.79 -5.76 -6.21
CA LYS A 155 4.81 -5.85 -4.75
C LYS A 155 3.68 -5.08 -4.06
N ASP A 156 3.01 -4.18 -4.76
CA ASP A 156 1.98 -3.28 -4.20
C ASP A 156 0.79 -4.06 -3.65
N SER A 157 0.28 -5.04 -4.40
CA SER A 157 -0.81 -5.93 -3.99
C SER A 157 -0.48 -6.71 -2.72
N PHE A 158 0.75 -7.25 -2.65
CA PHE A 158 1.25 -7.94 -1.45
C PHE A 158 1.41 -7.00 -0.26
N THR A 159 1.89 -5.77 -0.50
CA THR A 159 2.04 -4.75 0.53
C THR A 159 0.70 -4.41 1.16
N ILE A 160 -0.35 -4.20 0.36
CA ILE A 160 -1.71 -3.97 0.84
C ILE A 160 -2.18 -5.15 1.70
N LEU A 161 -2.00 -6.38 1.23
CA LEU A 161 -2.37 -7.58 1.98
C LEU A 161 -1.66 -7.65 3.33
N ILE A 162 -0.33 -7.43 3.36
CA ILE A 162 0.49 -7.47 4.58
C ILE A 162 0.01 -6.43 5.59
N ILE A 163 -0.23 -5.19 5.14
CA ILE A 163 -0.73 -4.11 6.01
C ILE A 163 -2.09 -4.48 6.62
N LEU A 164 -3.01 -5.00 5.81
CA LEU A 164 -4.33 -5.42 6.29
C LEU A 164 -4.24 -6.61 7.24
N LEU A 165 -3.41 -7.62 6.94
CA LEU A 165 -3.20 -8.77 7.82
C LEU A 165 -2.59 -8.36 9.16
N ALA A 166 -1.65 -7.42 9.16
CA ALA A 166 -1.05 -6.88 10.37
C ALA A 166 -2.11 -6.23 11.29
N ILE A 167 -3.01 -5.42 10.71
CA ILE A 167 -4.14 -4.83 11.44
C ILE A 167 -5.08 -5.92 11.95
N LYS A 168 -5.46 -6.88 11.11
CA LYS A 168 -6.35 -7.98 11.49
C LYS A 168 -5.77 -8.80 12.64
N PHE A 169 -4.53 -9.25 12.55
CA PHE A 169 -3.88 -10.03 13.61
C PHE A 169 -3.74 -9.23 14.90
N SER A 170 -3.52 -7.92 14.82
CA SER A 170 -3.48 -7.05 16.00
C SER A 170 -4.85 -6.90 16.65
N LEU A 171 -5.93 -6.75 15.86
CA LEU A 171 -7.31 -6.73 16.34
C LEU A 171 -7.72 -8.06 17.01
N GLU A 172 -7.22 -9.18 16.48
CA GLU A 172 -7.48 -10.53 17.00
C GLU A 172 -6.50 -10.96 18.10
N GLN A 173 -5.50 -10.13 18.41
CA GLN A 173 -4.41 -10.43 19.35
C GLN A 173 -3.61 -11.71 18.99
N HIS A 174 -3.54 -12.03 17.69
CA HIS A 174 -2.79 -13.17 17.15
C HIS A 174 -1.30 -12.81 16.93
N TRP A 175 -0.59 -12.51 18.02
CA TRP A 175 0.78 -11.99 17.96
C TRP A 175 1.80 -12.93 17.31
N LYS A 176 1.63 -14.25 17.44
CA LYS A 176 2.50 -15.23 16.76
C LYS A 176 2.41 -15.08 15.24
N SER A 177 1.19 -15.02 14.70
CA SER A 177 0.95 -14.81 13.27
C SER A 177 1.47 -13.45 12.80
N PHE A 178 1.37 -12.41 13.64
CA PHE A 178 1.94 -11.10 13.37
C PHE A 178 3.47 -11.14 13.26
N LEU A 179 4.17 -11.84 14.17
CA LEU A 179 5.63 -11.97 14.13
C LEU A 179 6.09 -12.76 12.89
N VAL A 180 5.38 -13.82 12.53
CA VAL A 180 5.65 -14.58 11.29
C VAL A 180 5.44 -13.68 10.07
N LEU A 181 4.35 -12.91 10.03
CA LEU A 181 4.08 -11.95 8.96
C LEU A 181 5.21 -10.90 8.84
N MET A 182 5.75 -10.42 9.96
CA MET A 182 6.87 -9.48 9.97
C MET A 182 8.11 -10.08 9.29
N LEU A 183 8.47 -11.32 9.60
CA LEU A 183 9.61 -12.00 8.97
C LEU A 183 9.37 -12.22 7.47
N ILE A 184 8.21 -12.73 7.09
CA ILE A 184 7.85 -12.98 5.68
C ILE A 184 7.80 -11.67 4.88
N SER A 185 7.38 -10.56 5.50
CA SER A 185 7.27 -9.27 4.82
C SER A 185 8.62 -8.74 4.30
N ALA A 186 9.74 -9.17 4.89
CA ALA A 186 11.08 -8.82 4.43
C ALA A 186 11.35 -9.30 2.99
N LEU A 187 10.75 -10.42 2.58
CA LEU A 187 10.88 -10.98 1.23
C LEU A 187 10.17 -10.12 0.19
N ILE A 188 9.12 -9.39 0.58
CA ILE A 188 8.37 -8.53 -0.33
C ILE A 188 9.01 -7.14 -0.41
N ARG A 189 9.31 -6.54 0.75
CA ARG A 189 9.96 -5.24 0.88
C ARG A 189 10.74 -5.15 2.19
N PHE A 190 11.98 -4.70 2.12
CA PHE A 190 12.82 -4.52 3.32
C PHE A 190 12.25 -3.46 4.29
N GLN A 191 11.45 -2.51 3.80
CA GLN A 191 10.82 -1.48 4.64
C GLN A 191 9.65 -2.03 5.46
N LEU A 192 9.01 -3.13 5.05
CA LEU A 192 7.81 -3.64 5.71
C LEU A 192 8.08 -4.18 7.13
N PRO A 193 9.16 -4.96 7.39
CA PRO A 193 9.51 -5.35 8.76
C PRO A 193 9.69 -4.15 9.70
N ALA A 194 10.39 -3.10 9.24
CA ALA A 194 10.59 -1.89 10.02
C ALA A 194 9.26 -1.16 10.30
N LEU A 195 8.38 -1.09 9.29
CA LEU A 195 7.04 -0.54 9.45
C LEU A 195 6.21 -1.34 10.46
N LEU A 196 6.23 -2.67 10.38
CA LEU A 196 5.49 -3.54 11.31
C LEU A 196 6.05 -3.48 12.72
N MET A 197 7.36 -3.29 12.88
CA MET A 197 7.99 -3.10 14.18
C MET A 197 7.57 -1.76 14.81
N LEU A 198 7.57 -0.68 14.04
CA LEU A 198 7.10 0.64 14.49
C LEU A 198 5.60 0.63 14.79
N TYR A 199 4.82 -0.09 13.99
CA TYR A 199 3.39 -0.33 14.22
C TYR A 199 3.16 -1.03 15.57
N LEU A 200 3.89 -2.11 15.83
CA LEU A 200 3.81 -2.86 17.08
C LEU A 200 4.20 -1.98 18.27
N PHE A 201 5.23 -1.15 18.12
CA PHE A 201 5.58 -0.13 19.12
C PHE A 201 4.34 0.71 19.43
N PHE A 202 3.70 1.36 18.46
CA PHE A 202 2.54 2.21 18.73
C PHE A 202 1.38 1.48 19.44
N ILE A 203 1.09 0.22 19.09
CA ILE A 203 -0.02 -0.54 19.69
C ILE A 203 0.23 -0.95 21.15
N LEU A 204 1.44 -1.38 21.49
CA LEU A 204 1.73 -2.01 22.80
C LEU A 204 1.77 -1.04 23.98
N GLY A 205 1.97 0.25 23.74
CA GLY A 205 2.04 1.22 24.83
C GLY A 205 0.65 1.66 25.27
N ASN A 206 0.39 1.53 26.55
CA ASN A 206 -0.92 1.79 27.13
C ASN A 206 -1.10 3.22 27.66
N LYS A 207 -0.06 4.08 27.60
CA LYS A 207 -0.08 5.45 28.12
C LYS A 207 0.80 6.40 27.30
N LYS A 208 0.49 7.71 27.35
CA LYS A 208 1.26 8.81 26.75
C LYS A 208 1.48 8.69 25.24
N HIS A 209 0.43 8.38 24.48
CA HIS A 209 0.49 8.15 23.02
C HIS A 209 1.18 9.30 22.27
N ILE A 210 0.89 10.55 22.63
CA ILE A 210 1.51 11.75 22.02
C ILE A 210 3.03 11.75 22.24
N VAL A 211 3.48 11.47 23.47
CA VAL A 211 4.92 11.44 23.77
C VAL A 211 5.61 10.36 22.96
N ARG A 212 4.99 9.18 22.83
CA ARG A 212 5.54 8.08 22.03
C ARG A 212 5.63 8.44 20.55
N PHE A 213 4.63 9.12 20.02
CA PHE A 213 4.66 9.67 18.67
C PHE A 213 5.81 10.64 18.48
N ILE A 214 5.97 11.62 19.38
CA ILE A 214 7.08 12.60 19.33
C ILE A 214 8.43 11.89 19.40
N VAL A 215 8.61 10.96 20.34
CA VAL A 215 9.88 10.22 20.50
C VAL A 215 10.19 9.42 19.25
N ALA A 216 9.23 8.68 18.71
CA ALA A 216 9.40 7.93 17.48
C ALA A 216 9.74 8.87 16.31
N TYR A 217 9.03 9.99 16.18
CA TYR A 217 9.26 10.98 15.12
C TYR A 217 10.67 11.58 15.18
N VAL A 218 11.11 12.01 16.38
CA VAL A 218 12.46 12.58 16.57
C VAL A 218 13.52 11.52 16.28
N PHE A 219 13.38 10.32 16.85
CA PHE A 219 14.33 9.23 16.64
C PHE A 219 14.46 8.87 15.16
N LEU A 220 13.33 8.67 14.47
CA LEU A 220 13.30 8.31 13.06
C LEU A 220 13.83 9.44 12.17
N SER A 221 13.50 10.69 12.48
CA SER A 221 14.01 11.84 11.72
C SER A 221 15.53 11.97 11.82
N LEU A 222 16.09 11.75 13.01
CA LEU A 222 17.55 11.76 13.24
C LEU A 222 18.22 10.54 12.58
N ALA A 223 17.63 9.35 12.70
CA ALA A 223 18.13 8.15 12.03
C ALA A 223 18.17 8.35 10.51
N ASN A 224 17.14 8.97 9.93
CA ASN A 224 17.11 9.31 8.52
C ASN A 224 18.21 10.33 8.16
N GLY A 225 18.43 11.34 8.99
CA GLY A 225 19.54 12.28 8.82
C GLY A 225 20.91 11.59 8.74
N VAL A 226 21.15 10.57 9.57
CA VAL A 226 22.38 9.77 9.54
C VAL A 226 22.44 8.90 8.28
N LEU A 227 21.35 8.21 7.95
CA LEU A 227 21.28 7.32 6.78
C LEU A 227 21.40 8.08 5.46
N ALA A 228 20.97 9.34 5.39
CA ALA A 228 21.09 10.20 4.20
C ALA A 228 22.54 10.36 3.72
N LYS A 229 23.54 10.19 4.59
CA LYS A 229 24.96 10.21 4.19
C LYS A 229 25.38 8.99 3.37
N TYR A 230 24.72 7.86 3.59
CA TYR A 230 24.95 6.62 2.87
C TYR A 230 23.93 6.42 1.75
N GLN A 231 22.91 7.28 1.63
CA GLN A 231 21.87 7.14 0.61
C GLN A 231 22.42 7.15 -0.82
N THR A 232 23.54 7.81 -1.10
CA THR A 232 24.20 7.78 -2.42
C THR A 232 24.85 6.44 -2.75
N GLU A 233 25.06 5.57 -1.76
CA GLU A 233 25.49 4.19 -1.96
C GLU A 233 24.29 3.27 -2.31
N PHE A 234 23.06 3.71 -2.04
CA PHE A 234 21.82 2.93 -2.25
C PHE A 234 20.89 3.50 -3.34
N PHE A 235 21.04 4.79 -3.68
CA PHE A 235 20.23 5.51 -4.66
C PHE A 235 21.12 6.42 -5.50
N ASP A 236 20.98 6.34 -6.82
CA ASP A 236 21.73 7.17 -7.76
C ASP A 236 21.30 8.65 -7.64
N GLU A 237 22.23 9.60 -7.59
CA GLU A 237 21.90 11.04 -7.42
C GLU A 237 20.98 11.56 -8.54
N SER A 238 21.02 10.92 -9.72
CA SER A 238 20.14 11.19 -10.85
C SER A 238 18.65 10.87 -10.60
N THR A 239 18.35 10.04 -9.60
CA THR A 239 16.98 9.65 -9.21
C THR A 239 16.40 10.50 -8.07
N LEU A 240 17.23 11.35 -7.43
CA LEU A 240 16.76 12.35 -6.47
C LEU A 240 16.07 13.48 -7.24
N SER A 241 14.74 13.50 -7.23
CA SER A 241 13.96 14.55 -7.85
C SER A 241 14.39 15.94 -7.34
N ASP A 242 14.53 16.91 -8.24
CA ASP A 242 14.71 18.33 -7.90
C ASP A 242 13.59 18.84 -6.95
N GLY A 243 13.90 19.89 -6.19
CA GLY A 243 12.93 20.54 -5.30
C GLY A 243 12.97 20.08 -3.84
N MET A 244 11.80 19.86 -3.23
CA MET A 244 11.68 19.68 -1.77
C MET A 244 12.41 18.43 -1.24
N SER A 245 12.38 17.34 -2.00
CA SER A 245 13.10 16.09 -1.67
C SER A 245 14.61 16.32 -1.64
N TYR A 246 15.15 17.05 -2.63
CA TYR A 246 16.55 17.46 -2.66
C TYR A 246 16.90 18.42 -1.51
N LEU A 247 15.99 19.35 -1.16
CA LEU A 247 16.18 20.25 -0.01
C LEU A 247 16.28 19.47 1.32
N VAL A 248 15.40 18.49 1.53
CA VAL A 248 15.47 17.62 2.72
C VAL A 248 16.77 16.81 2.73
N TYR A 249 17.15 16.23 1.58
CA TYR A 249 18.38 15.46 1.44
C TYR A 249 19.63 16.32 1.73
N SER A 250 19.74 17.50 1.12
CA SER A 250 20.88 18.42 1.32
C SER A 250 20.97 18.91 2.77
N LEU A 251 19.84 19.24 3.42
CA LEU A 251 19.80 19.61 4.84
C LEU A 251 20.14 18.45 5.78
N ASN A 252 19.75 17.22 5.43
CA ASN A 252 20.16 16.03 6.17
C ASN A 252 21.66 15.76 6.06
N ARG A 253 22.22 15.87 4.84
CA ARG A 253 23.66 15.67 4.60
C ARG A 253 24.52 16.70 5.35
N SER A 254 24.04 17.94 5.44
CA SER A 254 24.76 19.06 6.08
C SER A 254 24.55 19.16 7.59
N VAL A 255 23.31 19.08 8.07
CA VAL A 255 22.94 19.41 9.47
C VAL A 255 22.10 18.31 10.16
N TYR A 256 21.81 17.19 9.49
CA TYR A 256 21.05 16.04 10.03
C TYR A 256 19.58 16.30 10.44
N VAL A 257 19.12 17.55 10.37
CA VAL A 257 17.79 17.98 10.85
C VAL A 257 16.78 18.20 9.72
N GLY A 258 17.17 18.00 8.46
CA GLY A 258 16.29 18.20 7.30
C GLY A 258 14.97 17.45 7.44
N SER A 259 15.03 16.16 7.76
CA SER A 259 13.85 15.33 8.00
C SER A 259 13.05 15.79 9.21
N LEU A 260 13.71 16.24 10.29
CA LEU A 260 13.00 16.70 11.50
C LEU A 260 12.17 17.97 11.25
N LEU A 261 12.61 18.84 10.35
CA LEU A 261 11.90 20.09 10.06
C LEU A 261 10.89 19.94 8.93
N LEU A 262 11.22 19.15 7.91
CA LEU A 262 10.54 19.20 6.63
C LEU A 262 9.66 17.97 6.36
N ASN A 263 9.73 16.93 7.18
CA ASN A 263 8.82 15.78 7.11
C ASN A 263 7.32 16.14 7.13
N PRO A 264 6.84 17.14 7.91
CA PRO A 264 5.45 17.56 7.84
C PRO A 264 5.09 18.13 6.47
N VAL A 265 6.00 18.89 5.84
CA VAL A 265 5.82 19.39 4.47
C VAL A 265 5.74 18.23 3.49
N ARG A 266 6.61 17.22 3.64
CA ARG A 266 6.57 16.01 2.80
C ARG A 266 5.27 15.22 2.95
N ALA A 267 4.68 15.17 4.14
CA ALA A 267 3.36 14.58 4.34
C ALA A 267 2.26 15.35 3.57
N VAL A 268 2.33 16.68 3.54
CA VAL A 268 1.44 17.51 2.72
C VAL A 268 1.67 17.28 1.22
N GLN A 269 2.91 17.05 0.78
CA GLN A 269 3.22 16.73 -0.61
C GLN A 269 2.56 15.43 -1.08
N TYR A 270 2.47 14.39 -0.24
CA TYR A 270 1.70 13.19 -0.59
C TYR A 270 0.21 13.48 -0.86
N ILE A 271 -0.38 14.42 -0.11
CA ILE A 271 -1.76 14.87 -0.33
C ILE A 271 -1.85 15.68 -1.62
N HIS A 272 -0.89 16.56 -1.87
CA HIS A 272 -0.81 17.33 -3.10
C HIS A 272 -0.68 16.43 -4.34
N ASP A 273 0.18 15.41 -4.31
CA ASP A 273 0.33 14.44 -5.39
C ASP A 273 -0.97 13.66 -5.65
N ALA A 274 -1.74 13.37 -4.59
CA ALA A 274 -3.06 12.76 -4.74
C ALA A 274 -4.03 13.68 -5.51
N ILE A 275 -3.95 15.00 -5.29
CA ILE A 275 -4.77 15.99 -5.99
C ILE A 275 -4.30 16.17 -7.44
N ILE A 276 -2.99 16.07 -7.72
CA ILE A 276 -2.47 16.07 -9.10
C ILE A 276 -3.05 14.93 -9.94
N SER A 277 -3.59 13.86 -9.33
CA SER A 277 -4.27 12.80 -10.10
C SER A 277 -5.49 13.30 -10.92
N PHE A 278 -6.04 14.48 -10.60
CA PHE A 278 -7.08 15.12 -11.40
C PHE A 278 -6.56 15.81 -12.67
N ASP A 279 -5.24 16.05 -12.74
CA ASP A 279 -4.53 16.52 -13.93
C ASP A 279 -3.97 15.31 -14.70
N PHE A 280 -4.88 14.55 -15.32
CA PHE A 280 -4.58 13.28 -15.99
C PHE A 280 -4.51 13.40 -17.52
N ILE A 281 -4.70 14.60 -18.07
CA ILE A 281 -4.57 14.86 -19.50
C ILE A 281 -3.17 15.40 -19.74
N ASP A 282 -2.35 14.67 -20.49
CA ASP A 282 -0.98 15.08 -20.82
C ASP A 282 -0.81 15.11 -22.35
N GLY A 283 -0.71 16.33 -22.89
CA GLY A 283 -0.75 16.57 -24.33
C GLY A 283 -2.02 16.01 -24.98
N ASP A 284 -1.84 15.10 -25.94
CA ASP A 284 -2.93 14.44 -26.67
C ASP A 284 -3.37 13.10 -26.04
N GLY A 285 -2.84 12.75 -24.87
CA GLY A 285 -3.05 11.45 -24.21
C GLY A 285 -3.70 11.53 -22.83
N ILE A 286 -4.27 10.41 -22.41
CA ILE A 286 -4.78 10.18 -21.05
C ILE A 286 -3.71 9.44 -20.25
N ASP A 287 -3.17 10.07 -19.20
CA ASP A 287 -2.31 9.42 -18.21
C ASP A 287 -3.15 8.52 -17.30
N VAL A 288 -3.18 7.24 -17.66
CA VAL A 288 -3.91 6.21 -16.91
C VAL A 288 -3.31 5.99 -15.52
N GLY A 289 -2.01 6.25 -15.36
CA GLY A 289 -1.31 6.20 -14.08
C GLY A 289 -1.88 7.18 -13.05
N ARG A 290 -2.37 8.34 -13.50
CA ARG A 290 -3.07 9.34 -12.68
C ARG A 290 -4.58 9.09 -12.63
N PHE A 291 -5.20 8.89 -13.79
CA PHE A 291 -6.65 8.72 -13.92
C PHE A 291 -7.20 7.62 -13.01
N LYS A 292 -6.48 6.49 -12.90
CA LYS A 292 -6.87 5.37 -12.05
C LYS A 292 -7.04 5.72 -10.58
N ASN A 293 -6.48 6.83 -10.08
CA ASN A 293 -6.54 7.17 -8.66
C ASN A 293 -7.80 7.99 -8.30
N ILE A 294 -8.43 8.63 -9.29
CA ILE A 294 -9.51 9.61 -9.09
C ILE A 294 -10.67 9.07 -8.24
N PRO A 295 -11.25 7.88 -8.49
CA PRO A 295 -12.36 7.38 -7.70
C PRO A 295 -12.01 7.25 -6.21
N GLN A 296 -10.82 6.75 -5.94
CA GLN A 296 -10.36 6.52 -4.57
C GLN A 296 -10.00 7.81 -3.84
N VAL A 297 -9.31 8.74 -4.53
CA VAL A 297 -8.96 10.06 -3.99
C VAL A 297 -10.22 10.85 -3.69
N THR A 298 -11.20 10.84 -4.60
CA THR A 298 -12.50 11.51 -4.42
C THR A 298 -13.20 11.00 -3.17
N PHE A 299 -13.24 9.68 -2.98
CA PHE A 299 -13.83 9.07 -1.78
C PHE A 299 -13.09 9.45 -0.49
N LEU A 300 -11.76 9.53 -0.52
CA LEU A 300 -10.96 9.98 0.63
C LEU A 300 -11.15 11.47 0.93
N ILE A 301 -11.34 12.32 -0.07
CA ILE A 301 -11.68 13.75 0.14
C ILE A 301 -12.99 13.85 0.92
N PHE A 302 -14.01 13.07 0.57
CA PHE A 302 -15.26 13.03 1.34
C PHE A 302 -15.08 12.53 2.78
N LEU A 303 -14.17 11.58 3.01
CA LEU A 303 -13.86 11.08 4.36
C LEU A 303 -12.90 11.97 5.15
N SER A 304 -12.28 12.97 4.50
CA SER A 304 -11.21 13.77 5.09
C SER A 304 -11.61 14.49 6.39
N PRO A 305 -12.83 15.05 6.58
CA PRO A 305 -13.18 15.69 7.85
C PRO A 305 -13.16 14.70 9.02
N PHE A 306 -13.58 13.46 8.77
CA PHE A 306 -13.62 12.40 9.78
C PHE A 306 -12.21 11.89 10.10
N ILE A 307 -11.36 11.74 9.09
CA ILE A 307 -9.95 11.38 9.26
C ILE A 307 -9.22 12.48 10.05
N LEU A 308 -9.38 13.75 9.67
CA LEU A 308 -8.77 14.88 10.37
C LEU A 308 -9.24 14.98 11.81
N ASN A 309 -10.52 14.77 12.10
CA ASN A 309 -11.03 14.73 13.46
C ASN A 309 -10.33 13.66 14.32
N SER A 310 -10.00 12.50 13.74
CA SER A 310 -9.27 11.45 14.47
C SER A 310 -7.83 11.81 14.77
N ILE A 311 -7.19 12.61 13.91
CA ILE A 311 -5.83 13.13 14.10
C ILE A 311 -5.83 14.24 15.15
N LEU A 312 -6.80 15.16 15.10
CA LEU A 312 -6.93 16.25 16.08
C LEU A 312 -7.24 15.72 17.49
N ASN A 313 -8.04 14.66 17.59
CA ASN A 313 -8.36 13.99 18.85
C ASN A 313 -7.56 12.70 19.04
N TYR A 314 -6.27 12.73 18.65
CA TYR A 314 -5.41 11.55 18.60
C TYR A 314 -5.40 10.73 19.90
N GLU A 315 -5.24 11.37 21.06
CA GLU A 315 -5.16 10.67 22.34
C GLU A 315 -6.45 9.91 22.68
N PHE A 316 -7.61 10.48 22.35
CA PHE A 316 -8.90 9.84 22.55
C PHE A 316 -9.01 8.56 21.72
N TYR A 317 -8.74 8.64 20.41
CA TYR A 317 -8.90 7.50 19.50
C TYR A 317 -7.81 6.42 19.63
N MET A 318 -6.61 6.78 20.11
CA MET A 318 -5.57 5.81 20.46
C MET A 318 -5.94 4.93 21.66
N ASN A 319 -6.93 5.32 22.46
CA ASN A 319 -7.50 4.50 23.52
C ASN A 319 -8.72 3.67 23.06
N GLN A 320 -9.13 3.78 21.80
CA GLN A 320 -10.26 3.04 21.23
C GLN A 320 -9.80 1.93 20.28
N LYS A 321 -10.75 1.26 19.60
CA LYS A 321 -10.45 0.21 18.61
C LYS A 321 -9.72 0.78 17.39
N GLU A 322 -9.91 2.06 17.09
CA GLU A 322 -9.32 2.73 15.94
C GLU A 322 -7.82 2.99 16.10
N LYS A 323 -7.28 2.77 17.31
CA LYS A 323 -5.83 2.77 17.56
C LYS A 323 -5.05 1.90 16.58
N TYR A 324 -5.61 0.76 16.15
CA TYR A 324 -4.93 -0.17 15.23
C TYR A 324 -4.80 0.41 13.82
N LEU A 325 -5.68 1.33 13.41
CA LEU A 325 -5.60 2.01 12.11
C LEU A 325 -4.69 3.23 12.22
N LEU A 326 -4.87 4.03 13.26
CA LEU A 326 -4.05 5.22 13.52
C LEU A 326 -2.57 4.87 13.72
N ALA A 327 -2.28 3.82 14.47
CA ALA A 327 -0.91 3.33 14.65
C ALA A 327 -0.27 2.90 13.32
N MET A 328 -1.04 2.30 12.40
CA MET A 328 -0.53 1.88 11.10
C MET A 328 -0.24 3.11 10.20
N ILE A 329 -1.12 4.11 10.21
CA ILE A 329 -0.91 5.37 9.49
C ILE A 329 0.33 6.10 10.03
N ASN A 330 0.49 6.17 11.35
CA ASN A 330 1.67 6.77 11.97
C ASN A 330 2.95 6.00 11.64
N ALA A 331 2.89 4.66 11.65
CA ALA A 331 4.03 3.83 11.29
C ALA A 331 4.41 4.00 9.82
N PHE A 332 3.41 4.11 8.93
CA PHE A 332 3.63 4.41 7.52
C PHE A 332 4.38 5.72 7.33
N PHE A 333 3.84 6.84 7.81
CA PHE A 333 4.52 8.13 7.66
C PHE A 333 5.89 8.10 8.32
N GLY A 334 6.03 7.47 9.49
CA GLY A 334 7.31 7.31 10.18
C GLY A 334 8.38 6.65 9.31
N ILE A 335 8.08 5.55 8.62
CA ILE A 335 9.06 4.82 7.78
C ILE A 335 9.15 5.38 6.36
N TRP A 336 8.04 5.75 5.73
CA TRP A 336 8.05 6.19 4.33
C TRP A 336 8.66 7.58 4.14
N LEU A 337 8.69 8.41 5.18
CA LEU A 337 9.45 9.65 5.18
C LEU A 337 10.98 9.43 5.18
N PHE A 338 11.47 8.18 5.29
CA PHE A 338 12.86 7.84 4.99
C PHE A 338 13.14 7.74 3.49
N ASN A 339 12.12 7.43 2.67
CA ASN A 339 12.32 7.34 1.23
C ASN A 339 12.70 8.73 0.72
N PRO A 340 13.77 8.89 -0.08
CA PRO A 340 14.12 10.19 -0.67
C PRO A 340 13.05 10.70 -1.63
N THR A 341 12.27 9.80 -2.25
CA THR A 341 11.25 10.14 -3.24
C THR A 341 9.85 10.20 -2.62
N ILE A 342 9.10 11.23 -2.97
CA ILE A 342 7.66 11.31 -2.71
C ILE A 342 6.97 10.86 -3.99
N ASN A 343 6.23 9.76 -3.89
CA ASN A 343 5.48 9.23 -5.01
C ASN A 343 4.13 8.71 -4.50
N LEU A 344 3.05 9.20 -5.11
CA LEU A 344 1.68 8.82 -4.79
C LEU A 344 1.45 7.30 -4.80
N ARG A 345 2.17 6.56 -5.65
CA ARG A 345 2.10 5.10 -5.74
C ARG A 345 2.27 4.44 -4.37
N TYR A 346 3.16 4.95 -3.54
CA TYR A 346 3.37 4.43 -2.20
C TYR A 346 2.27 4.81 -1.22
N PHE A 347 1.70 6.00 -1.36
CA PHE A 347 0.64 6.49 -0.50
C PHE A 347 -0.68 5.74 -0.74
N ILE A 348 -0.97 5.38 -1.99
CA ILE A 348 -2.15 4.60 -2.38
C ILE A 348 -2.23 3.24 -1.65
N LEU A 349 -1.09 2.64 -1.30
CA LEU A 349 -1.03 1.35 -0.58
C LEU A 349 -1.67 1.42 0.80
N PHE A 350 -1.75 2.62 1.39
CA PHE A 350 -2.34 2.86 2.71
C PHE A 350 -3.75 3.44 2.65
N PHE A 351 -4.26 3.73 1.45
CA PHE A 351 -5.63 4.19 1.28
C PHE A 351 -6.70 3.24 1.84
N PRO A 352 -6.58 1.89 1.78
CA PRO A 352 -7.55 1.03 2.47
C PRO A 352 -7.62 1.32 3.97
N VAL A 353 -6.48 1.60 4.62
CA VAL A 353 -6.43 1.88 6.06
C VAL A 353 -7.10 3.23 6.37
N LEU A 354 -6.81 4.25 5.56
CA LEU A 354 -7.44 5.58 5.66
C LEU A 354 -8.95 5.50 5.42
N GLN A 355 -9.40 4.72 4.45
CA GLN A 355 -10.82 4.49 4.16
C GLN A 355 -11.54 3.85 5.35
N ILE A 356 -10.98 2.76 5.91
CA ILE A 356 -11.56 2.10 7.09
C ILE A 356 -11.62 3.08 8.27
N LEU A 357 -10.56 3.86 8.49
CA LEU A 357 -10.53 4.85 9.57
C LEU A 357 -11.62 5.91 9.39
N GLY A 358 -11.71 6.52 8.20
CA GLY A 358 -12.73 7.52 7.88
C GLY A 358 -14.15 6.98 8.04
N LEU A 359 -14.40 5.75 7.59
CA LEU A 359 -15.68 5.06 7.76
C LEU A 359 -16.02 4.75 9.22
N SER A 360 -15.02 4.36 10.02
CA SER A 360 -15.19 4.14 11.46
C SER A 360 -15.60 5.42 12.17
N MET A 361 -14.90 6.52 11.85
CA MET A 361 -15.18 7.84 12.40
C MET A 361 -16.55 8.37 11.97
N TYR A 362 -16.92 8.22 10.70
CA TYR A 362 -18.24 8.58 10.19
C TYR A 362 -19.35 7.78 10.89
N ALA A 363 -19.16 6.47 11.08
CA ALA A 363 -20.12 5.63 11.79
C ALA A 363 -20.31 6.06 13.25
N ASN A 364 -19.21 6.41 13.94
CA ASN A 364 -19.25 6.91 15.31
C ASN A 364 -19.97 8.27 15.40
N PHE A 365 -19.68 9.19 14.48
CA PHE A 365 -20.38 10.47 14.37
C PHE A 365 -21.90 10.29 14.18
N LYS A 366 -22.31 9.41 13.25
CA LYS A 366 -23.74 9.12 13.01
C LYS A 366 -24.43 8.50 14.22
N LYS A 367 -23.73 7.67 15.01
CA LYS A 367 -24.26 7.10 16.25
C LYS A 367 -24.47 8.17 17.31
N GLN A 368 -23.54 9.11 17.47
CA GLN A 368 -23.67 10.23 18.43
C GLN A 368 -24.79 11.19 18.04
N GLY A 369 -24.94 11.53 16.75
CA GLY A 369 -26.04 12.38 16.27
C GLY A 369 -27.44 11.76 16.43
N LYS A 370 -27.55 10.43 16.48
CA LYS A 370 -28.81 9.72 16.77
C LYS A 370 -29.18 9.66 18.26
N VAL A 371 -28.26 10.01 19.16
CA VAL A 371 -28.53 10.06 20.61
C VAL A 371 -28.99 11.47 21.03
N LEU A 372 -28.78 12.47 20.16
CA LEU A 372 -29.14 13.87 20.39
C LEU A 372 -30.47 14.29 19.75
N ASN A 373 -31.03 13.43 18.89
CA ASN A 373 -32.38 13.54 18.32
C ASN A 373 -33.24 12.41 18.88
#